data_AF-F9PB70-F1
#
_entry.id   AF-F9PB70-F1
#
_cell.length_a   1.000
_cell.length_b   1.000
_cell.length_c   1.000
_cell.angle_alpha   90.00
_cell.angle_beta   90.00
_cell.angle_gamma   90.00
#
_symmetry.space_group_name_H-M   'P 1'
#
loop_
_entity.id
_entity.type
_entity.pdbx_description
1 polymer ?
#
loop_
_entity_poly.entity_id
_entity_poly.type
_entity_poly.pdbx_seq_one_letter_code
_entity_poly.pdbx_strand_id
1 'polypeptide(L)'
;MIFVFTVIFSLSLSKAFAENTTSGKTVDTITSLNITNDKGGNLDEDLQQWVTFRLNANYDLTDKNVKAGDTTTVDLSELLYIESDNFEIRDENTNEVIANAKIDETKKHIVLTYTDYVEKHSDTKGSFYVYTRVDFQKHPEEGEIPVEVTINGKTQVVGKVNFTGVGDGNPVLFSKTGWVSSEDQKTLSYTISINRTKESLQNATVEDTLKFSNATYIKDSIRVIKGKFEYVNGLWEFTDRTDVTDQHTVTVSEDGQSFVIELGDITENDQYRIEYNVQANYSPADGEVLNNDAVLKGKGKAVKYVEQSTVVQVAGGSGVGYVFTINIHKVDDENQPVAGAKFKVVRQANNQVIGEYVTDAEGKITVTGLLKDKYILTEVEAPKGYVMNAADTEVNATDFGADKAVTKNIVNPKEQTTTTSTTTTTTTTTTEEPTTTSTTTTTEEPTTTSTTTTEEPTTTSTTTTTEEPTTTSTTTTTEESTTTSTTTSTTTTTSTTTSTTTTTSKPDVPGTTTTEEKPKLPNTGESTSLALVIAGVVMFASALVLKKNSSK
;
A
#
# COMPACT_ATOMS: atom_id res chain seq x y z
N MET A 1 -25.52 -0.48 36.35
CA MET A 1 -24.70 -1.68 36.06
C MET A 1 -23.98 -1.38 34.76
N ILE A 2 -22.65 -1.52 34.77
CA ILE A 2 -21.70 -1.10 33.72
C ILE A 2 -22.24 -1.52 32.34
N PHE A 3 -22.33 -0.56 31.41
CA PHE A 3 -22.63 -0.82 30.00
C PHE A 3 -21.51 -1.71 29.44
N VAL A 4 -21.77 -3.01 29.37
CA VAL A 4 -20.96 -3.93 28.61
C VAL A 4 -21.40 -3.77 27.16
N PHE A 5 -20.64 -3.00 26.38
CA PHE A 5 -20.55 -3.28 24.95
C PHE A 5 -20.37 -4.78 24.84
N THR A 6 -21.35 -5.48 24.28
CA THR A 6 -21.15 -6.89 23.95
C THR A 6 -20.20 -6.88 22.76
N VAL A 7 -18.92 -6.70 23.06
CA VAL A 7 -17.81 -7.12 22.24
C VAL A 7 -18.04 -8.61 22.11
N ILE A 8 -18.56 -9.02 20.96
CA ILE A 8 -18.52 -10.42 20.58
C ILE A 8 -17.02 -10.72 20.53
N PHE A 9 -16.51 -11.41 21.55
CA PHE A 9 -15.24 -12.10 21.46
C PHE A 9 -15.46 -13.22 20.42
N SER A 10 -15.45 -12.85 19.14
CA SER A 10 -15.05 -13.78 18.11
C SER A 10 -13.56 -14.00 18.39
N LEU A 11 -13.20 -15.25 18.69
CA LEU A 11 -11.80 -15.65 18.61
C LEU A 11 -11.37 -15.32 17.19
N SER A 12 -10.70 -14.18 17.03
CA SER A 12 -10.01 -13.89 15.79
C SER A 12 -9.08 -15.07 15.60
N LEU A 13 -9.29 -15.84 14.54
CA LEU A 13 -8.16 -16.45 13.87
C LEU A 13 -7.40 -15.28 13.27
N SER A 14 -6.70 -14.55 14.14
CA SER A 14 -5.49 -13.86 13.75
C SER A 14 -4.69 -14.94 13.05
N LYS A 15 -4.44 -14.78 11.75
CA LYS A 15 -3.32 -15.48 11.13
C LYS A 15 -2.16 -15.17 12.05
N ALA A 16 -1.74 -16.17 12.82
CA ALA A 16 -0.61 -16.03 13.71
C ALA A 16 0.56 -15.71 12.78
N PHE A 17 0.90 -14.44 12.69
CA PHE A 17 2.21 -14.04 12.22
C PHE A 17 3.14 -14.69 13.23
N ALA A 18 3.85 -15.72 12.79
CA ALA A 18 4.94 -16.27 13.56
C ALA A 18 6.02 -15.18 13.61
N GLU A 19 5.90 -14.26 14.56
CA GLU A 19 6.96 -13.35 14.91
C GLU A 19 8.04 -14.18 15.60
N ASN A 20 9.13 -14.42 14.88
CA ASN A 20 10.40 -14.67 15.55
C ASN A 20 10.72 -13.41 16.36
N THR A 21 10.39 -13.42 17.66
CA THR A 21 10.71 -12.36 18.61
C THR A 21 12.21 -12.31 18.86
N THR A 22 12.95 -11.77 17.90
CA THR A 22 14.20 -11.07 18.15
C THR A 22 13.82 -9.65 18.54
N SER A 23 14.06 -9.25 19.80
CA SER A 23 13.84 -7.88 20.27
C SER A 23 14.72 -6.92 19.49
N GLY A 24 14.18 -6.28 18.43
CA GLY A 24 14.87 -5.24 17.69
C GLY A 24 14.95 -3.94 18.47
N LYS A 25 15.82 -3.02 18.01
CA LYS A 25 15.95 -1.68 18.58
C LYS A 25 14.91 -0.74 17.98
N THR A 26 14.60 0.33 18.70
CA THR A 26 13.84 1.45 18.13
C THR A 26 14.76 2.34 17.28
N VAL A 27 14.28 2.76 16.12
CA VAL A 27 15.01 3.55 15.12
C VAL A 27 14.17 4.75 14.69
N ASP A 28 14.82 5.91 14.56
CA ASP A 28 14.20 7.15 14.12
C ASP A 28 14.16 7.26 12.60
N THR A 29 13.05 6.82 11.99
CA THR A 29 12.91 6.73 10.54
C THR A 29 12.06 7.82 9.92
N ILE A 30 11.17 8.45 10.69
CA ILE A 30 10.22 9.45 10.18
C ILE A 30 10.95 10.74 9.82
N THR A 31 10.80 11.18 8.57
CA THR A 31 11.45 12.38 8.04
C THR A 31 10.51 13.58 7.97
N SER A 32 9.20 13.34 7.81
CA SER A 32 8.20 14.40 7.80
C SER A 32 6.82 13.85 8.16
N LEU A 33 6.00 14.70 8.79
CA LEU A 33 4.60 14.46 9.07
C LEU A 33 3.76 15.62 8.56
N ASN A 34 2.54 15.34 8.12
CA ASN A 34 1.54 16.36 7.83
C ASN A 34 0.13 15.77 7.98
N ILE A 35 -0.88 16.64 7.93
CA ILE A 35 -2.29 16.26 7.92
C ILE A 35 -2.95 16.71 6.62
N THR A 36 -3.88 15.90 6.13
CA THR A 36 -4.70 16.18 4.94
C THR A 36 -6.13 15.75 5.19
N ASN A 37 -7.08 16.19 4.37
CA ASN A 37 -8.41 15.59 4.36
C ASN A 37 -8.37 14.10 3.96
N ASP A 38 -9.53 13.45 4.03
CA ASP A 38 -9.74 12.04 3.73
C ASP A 38 -9.36 11.65 2.28
N LYS A 39 -9.27 12.63 1.37
CA LYS A 39 -8.87 12.51 -0.04
C LYS A 39 -7.42 12.94 -0.31
N GLY A 40 -6.63 13.25 0.72
CA GLY A 40 -5.24 13.68 0.57
C GLY A 40 -5.04 15.15 0.18
N GLY A 41 -6.11 15.96 0.20
CA GLY A 41 -6.06 17.41 -0.06
C GLY A 41 -5.98 18.26 1.21
N ASN A 42 -6.18 19.57 1.07
CA ASN A 42 -6.16 20.49 2.22
C ASN A 42 -7.30 20.20 3.22
N LEU A 43 -7.02 20.47 4.49
CA LEU A 43 -7.96 20.30 5.60
C LEU A 43 -8.44 21.68 6.08
N ASP A 44 -9.23 22.35 5.23
CA ASP A 44 -9.69 23.72 5.46
C ASP A 44 -11.09 23.80 6.11
N GLU A 45 -11.81 22.67 6.15
CA GLU A 45 -13.17 22.59 6.67
C GLU A 45 -13.19 22.24 8.16
N ASP A 46 -14.22 22.74 8.85
CA ASP A 46 -14.46 22.41 10.25
C ASP A 46 -14.82 20.93 10.39
N LEU A 47 -14.20 20.26 11.37
CA LEU A 47 -14.44 18.86 11.65
C LEU A 47 -15.61 18.71 12.59
N GLN A 48 -16.67 18.06 12.09
CA GLN A 48 -17.75 17.58 12.94
C GLN A 48 -17.36 16.32 13.69
N GLN A 49 -18.16 15.95 14.70
CA GLN A 49 -18.04 14.64 15.32
C GLN A 49 -18.02 13.53 14.25
N TRP A 50 -17.09 12.58 14.42
CA TRP A 50 -16.81 11.46 13.49
C TRP A 50 -16.11 11.79 12.18
N VAL A 51 -15.90 13.06 11.83
CA VAL A 51 -15.14 13.40 10.62
C VAL A 51 -13.68 13.04 10.83
N THR A 52 -13.18 12.16 9.96
CA THR A 52 -11.79 11.72 9.93
C THR A 52 -10.97 12.56 8.96
N PHE A 53 -9.67 12.63 9.22
CA PHE A 53 -8.65 13.18 8.35
C PHE A 53 -7.45 12.23 8.32
N ARG A 54 -6.50 12.43 7.40
CA ARG A 54 -5.30 11.60 7.30
C ARG A 54 -4.14 12.23 8.05
N LEU A 55 -3.43 11.41 8.83
CA LEU A 55 -2.06 11.67 9.28
C LEU A 55 -1.11 10.97 8.30
N ASN A 56 -0.28 11.75 7.61
CA ASN A 56 0.67 11.24 6.62
C ASN A 56 2.09 11.32 7.17
N ALA A 57 2.89 10.29 6.92
CA ALA A 57 4.29 10.21 7.34
C ALA A 57 5.18 9.76 6.19
N ASN A 58 6.31 10.41 6.00
CA ASN A 58 7.40 9.90 5.17
C ASN A 58 8.46 9.27 6.06
N TYR A 59 9.07 8.19 5.59
CA TYR A 59 10.17 7.52 6.29
C TYR A 59 11.36 7.27 5.36
N ASP A 60 12.55 7.25 5.95
CA ASP A 60 13.81 6.96 5.27
C ASP A 60 14.67 6.07 6.18
N LEU A 61 15.08 4.91 5.67
CA LEU A 61 15.91 3.92 6.37
C LEU A 61 17.40 4.06 6.03
N THR A 62 17.75 4.94 5.09
CA THR A 62 19.12 5.15 4.61
C THR A 62 20.05 5.48 5.78
N ASP A 63 21.21 4.80 5.82
CA ASP A 63 22.26 4.96 6.83
C ASP A 63 21.84 4.69 8.29
N LYS A 64 20.67 4.07 8.53
CA LYS A 64 20.17 3.80 9.90
C LYS A 64 20.49 2.41 10.42
N ASN A 65 21.11 1.55 9.59
CA ASN A 65 21.46 0.16 9.92
C ASN A 65 20.28 -0.57 10.58
N VAL A 66 19.14 -0.51 9.89
CA VAL A 66 17.87 -1.13 10.30
C VAL A 66 17.92 -2.61 9.98
N LYS A 67 17.40 -3.44 10.88
CA LYS A 67 17.33 -4.89 10.73
C LYS A 67 15.91 -5.40 10.89
N ALA A 68 15.69 -6.66 10.50
CA ALA A 68 14.44 -7.33 10.77
C ALA A 68 14.12 -7.29 12.28
N GLY A 69 12.90 -6.90 12.62
CA GLY A 69 12.42 -6.76 14.00
C GLY A 69 12.73 -5.40 14.66
N ASP A 70 13.57 -4.55 14.05
CA ASP A 70 13.70 -3.16 14.50
C ASP A 70 12.37 -2.41 14.34
N THR A 71 12.15 -1.39 15.16
CA THR A 71 10.87 -0.69 15.21
C THR A 71 10.97 0.83 15.07
N THR A 72 9.88 1.46 14.62
CA THR A 72 9.66 2.89 14.75
C THR A 72 8.29 3.12 15.37
N THR A 73 8.21 3.97 16.40
CA THR A 73 6.95 4.26 17.09
C THR A 73 6.44 5.66 16.77
N VAL A 74 5.13 5.77 16.61
CA VAL A 74 4.41 7.03 16.39
C VAL A 74 3.25 7.09 17.38
N ASP A 75 3.29 8.04 18.30
CA ASP A 75 2.23 8.25 19.29
C ASP A 75 1.45 9.52 18.96
N LEU A 76 0.12 9.46 19.09
CA LEU A 76 -0.75 10.62 18.99
C LEU A 76 -1.15 11.09 20.40
N SER A 77 -1.43 12.39 20.53
CA SER A 77 -1.91 12.95 21.80
C SER A 77 -3.28 12.40 22.21
N GLU A 78 -3.65 12.58 23.48
CA GLU A 78 -4.94 12.10 24.01
C GLU A 78 -6.16 12.74 23.33
N LEU A 79 -5.98 13.89 22.65
CA LEU A 79 -7.03 14.61 21.92
C LEU A 79 -7.45 13.91 20.63
N LEU A 80 -6.68 12.92 20.18
CA LEU A 80 -6.88 12.24 18.90
C LEU A 80 -7.19 10.75 19.11
N TYR A 81 -7.79 10.18 18.08
CA TYR A 81 -8.10 8.76 17.98
C TYR A 81 -7.78 8.28 16.56
N ILE A 82 -7.04 7.18 16.43
CA ILE A 82 -6.77 6.55 15.13
C ILE A 82 -7.95 5.63 14.81
N GLU A 83 -8.60 5.80 13.66
CA GLU A 83 -9.68 4.90 13.26
C GLU A 83 -9.16 3.65 12.54
N SER A 84 -8.04 3.79 11.81
CA SER A 84 -7.45 2.72 11.03
C SER A 84 -7.07 1.48 11.84
N ASP A 85 -7.11 0.35 11.15
CA ASP A 85 -6.60 -0.94 11.62
C ASP A 85 -5.13 -1.17 11.21
N ASN A 86 -4.55 -2.27 11.68
CA ASN A 86 -3.21 -2.70 11.31
C ASN A 86 -3.07 -2.80 9.79
N PHE A 87 -1.91 -2.39 9.28
CA PHE A 87 -1.63 -2.38 7.84
C PHE A 87 -0.19 -2.78 7.56
N GLU A 88 0.10 -3.11 6.31
CA GLU A 88 1.46 -3.39 5.84
C GLU A 88 1.97 -2.23 4.99
N ILE A 89 3.26 -1.98 5.07
CA ILE A 89 3.97 -1.12 4.13
C ILE A 89 4.66 -2.03 3.13
N ARG A 90 4.36 -1.88 1.84
CA ARG A 90 4.86 -2.78 0.79
C ARG A 90 5.72 -2.04 -0.22
N ASP A 91 6.70 -2.73 -0.80
CA ASP A 91 7.47 -2.22 -1.91
C ASP A 91 6.58 -2.09 -3.15
N GLU A 92 6.63 -0.94 -3.81
CA GLU A 92 5.77 -0.63 -4.96
C GLU A 92 6.05 -1.52 -6.18
N ASN A 93 7.26 -2.03 -6.31
CA ASN A 93 7.70 -2.79 -7.49
C ASN A 93 7.58 -4.31 -7.26
N THR A 94 7.97 -4.79 -6.09
CA THR A 94 8.04 -6.23 -5.78
C THR A 94 6.85 -6.73 -4.97
N ASN A 95 6.05 -5.82 -4.38
CA ASN A 95 4.97 -6.12 -3.46
C ASN A 95 5.42 -6.87 -2.18
N GLU A 96 6.73 -6.92 -1.92
CA GLU A 96 7.28 -7.47 -0.67
C GLU A 96 6.96 -6.54 0.51
N VAL A 97 6.76 -7.12 1.70
CA VAL A 97 6.44 -6.34 2.90
C VAL A 97 7.72 -5.71 3.45
N ILE A 98 7.76 -4.39 3.53
CA ILE A 98 8.85 -3.60 4.12
C ILE A 98 8.71 -3.56 5.65
N ALA A 99 7.49 -3.31 6.13
CA ALA A 99 7.19 -3.23 7.55
C ALA A 99 5.73 -3.63 7.83
N ASN A 100 5.49 -4.19 9.02
CA ASN A 100 4.15 -4.40 9.56
C ASN A 100 3.84 -3.26 10.53
N ALA A 101 2.76 -2.52 10.30
CA ALA A 101 2.29 -1.47 11.17
C ALA A 101 1.19 -2.00 12.10
N LYS A 102 1.47 -2.02 13.39
CA LYS A 102 0.51 -2.38 14.43
C LYS A 102 0.01 -1.12 15.12
N ILE A 103 -1.31 -0.95 15.13
CA ILE A 103 -2.00 0.07 15.90
C ILE A 103 -2.48 -0.61 17.18
N ASP A 104 -2.18 0.00 18.31
CA ASP A 104 -2.51 -0.56 19.62
C ASP A 104 -4.01 -0.51 19.93
N GLU A 105 -4.45 -1.24 20.96
CA GLU A 105 -5.86 -1.28 21.37
C GLU A 105 -6.38 0.08 21.86
N THR A 106 -5.50 0.96 22.34
CA THR A 106 -5.89 2.34 22.70
C THR A 106 -6.08 3.24 21.48
N LYS A 107 -5.69 2.76 20.29
CA LYS A 107 -5.69 3.43 19.00
C LYS A 107 -5.02 4.81 19.03
N LYS A 108 -3.88 4.90 19.71
CA LYS A 108 -3.04 6.13 19.78
C LYS A 108 -1.56 5.85 19.58
N HIS A 109 -1.18 4.58 19.44
CA HIS A 109 0.20 4.16 19.28
C HIS A 109 0.33 3.29 18.03
N ILE A 110 1.22 3.68 17.13
CA ILE A 110 1.60 2.92 15.93
C ILE A 110 3.01 2.38 16.14
N VAL A 111 3.19 1.08 15.92
CA VAL A 111 4.49 0.41 15.88
C VAL A 111 4.74 -0.12 14.48
N LEU A 112 5.70 0.45 13.78
CA LEU A 112 6.22 -0.12 12.54
C LEU A 112 7.30 -1.13 12.91
N THR A 113 7.14 -2.39 12.53
CA THR A 113 8.15 -3.44 12.69
C THR A 113 8.71 -3.83 11.32
N TYR A 114 9.99 -3.56 11.08
CA TYR A 114 10.63 -3.82 9.80
C TYR A 114 10.86 -5.32 9.58
N THR A 115 10.67 -5.79 8.36
CA THR A 115 10.91 -7.19 7.97
C THR A 115 12.37 -7.40 7.55
N ASP A 116 12.72 -8.60 7.09
CA ASP A 116 14.02 -8.89 6.48
C ASP A 116 14.23 -8.21 5.11
N TYR A 117 13.21 -7.55 4.56
CA TYR A 117 13.31 -6.75 3.34
C TYR A 117 14.42 -5.69 3.45
N VAL A 118 14.53 -5.02 4.60
CA VAL A 118 15.50 -3.93 4.84
C VAL A 118 16.95 -4.42 4.91
N GLU A 119 17.16 -5.73 5.08
CA GLU A 119 18.48 -6.35 5.06
C GLU A 119 18.90 -6.83 3.66
N LYS A 120 17.97 -6.80 2.69
CA LYS A 120 18.19 -7.22 1.30
C LYS A 120 18.17 -6.06 0.31
N HIS A 121 17.67 -4.89 0.74
CA HIS A 121 17.57 -3.68 -0.06
C HIS A 121 18.27 -2.50 0.62
N SER A 122 18.75 -1.55 -0.18
CA SER A 122 19.37 -0.30 0.27
C SER A 122 18.59 0.91 -0.22
N ASP A 123 18.88 2.08 0.36
CA ASP A 123 18.20 3.35 0.08
C ASP A 123 16.66 3.25 0.22
N THR A 124 16.19 2.41 1.14
CA THR A 124 14.76 2.14 1.36
C THR A 124 14.08 3.35 1.99
N LYS A 125 13.07 3.89 1.30
CA LYS A 125 12.27 5.03 1.75
C LYS A 125 10.84 4.92 1.24
N GLY A 126 9.94 5.64 1.87
CA GLY A 126 8.53 5.57 1.51
C GLY A 126 7.65 6.48 2.33
N SER A 127 6.36 6.19 2.30
CA SER A 127 5.35 6.91 3.04
C SER A 127 4.26 5.98 3.54
N PHE A 128 3.54 6.41 4.57
CA PHE A 128 2.30 5.77 4.99
C PHE A 128 1.33 6.81 5.52
N TYR A 129 0.06 6.42 5.61
CA TYR A 129 -0.99 7.23 6.19
C TYR A 129 -1.95 6.39 7.03
N VAL A 130 -2.54 7.04 8.02
CA VAL A 130 -3.65 6.50 8.81
C VAL A 130 -4.78 7.52 8.88
N TYR A 131 -6.00 7.03 9.03
CA TYR A 131 -7.17 7.85 9.32
C TYR A 131 -7.27 8.11 10.81
N THR A 132 -7.43 9.37 11.19
CA THR A 132 -7.57 9.82 12.56
C THR A 132 -8.70 10.84 12.67
N ARG A 133 -9.17 11.08 13.88
CA ARG A 133 -10.16 12.12 14.20
C ARG A 133 -9.89 12.68 15.59
N VAL A 134 -10.61 13.75 15.92
CA VAL A 134 -10.70 14.23 17.31
C VAL A 134 -11.37 13.16 18.17
N ASP A 135 -10.77 12.87 19.32
CA ASP A 135 -11.34 12.00 20.35
C ASP A 135 -12.39 12.79 21.15
N PHE A 136 -13.57 12.97 20.55
CA PHE A 136 -14.65 13.77 21.14
C PHE A 136 -15.19 13.22 22.47
N GLN A 137 -14.86 11.97 22.84
CA GLN A 137 -15.19 11.44 24.17
C GLN A 137 -14.26 12.01 25.25
N LYS A 138 -13.02 12.33 24.89
CA LYS A 138 -12.04 12.99 25.75
C LYS A 138 -12.09 14.50 25.64
N HIS A 139 -12.48 15.01 24.47
CA HIS A 139 -12.54 16.43 24.18
C HIS A 139 -13.83 16.80 23.43
N PRO A 140 -14.96 16.93 24.15
CA PRO A 140 -16.26 17.20 23.54
C PRO A 140 -16.45 18.67 23.13
N GLU A 141 -15.60 19.59 23.61
CA GLU A 141 -15.76 21.02 23.41
C GLU A 141 -15.40 21.48 21.99
N GLU A 142 -16.05 22.56 21.52
CA GLU A 142 -15.67 23.25 20.28
C GLU A 142 -14.33 23.96 20.45
N GLY A 143 -13.47 23.89 19.42
CA GLY A 143 -12.23 24.65 19.41
C GLY A 143 -11.18 24.18 18.40
N GLU A 144 -10.10 24.94 18.32
CA GLU A 144 -8.92 24.61 17.53
C GLU A 144 -8.06 23.57 18.27
N ILE A 145 -7.88 22.40 17.67
CA ILE A 145 -7.16 21.27 18.23
C ILE A 145 -5.79 21.15 17.56
N PRO A 146 -4.67 21.22 18.31
CA PRO A 146 -3.36 20.93 17.77
C PRO A 146 -3.23 19.43 17.51
N VAL A 147 -2.77 19.07 16.31
CA VAL A 147 -2.42 17.68 16.01
C VAL A 147 -0.99 17.45 16.49
N GLU A 148 -0.87 16.85 17.67
CA GLU A 148 0.41 16.56 18.31
C GLU A 148 0.79 15.09 18.09
N VAL A 149 1.99 14.88 17.57
CA VAL A 149 2.55 13.56 17.30
C VAL A 149 3.91 13.45 17.98
N THR A 150 4.14 12.33 18.67
CA THR A 150 5.41 12.02 19.32
C THR A 150 6.12 10.92 18.56
N ILE A 151 7.32 11.21 18.09
CA ILE A 151 8.21 10.25 17.43
C ILE A 151 9.39 10.00 18.36
N ASN A 152 9.58 8.76 18.79
CA ASN A 152 10.70 8.36 19.67
C ASN A 152 10.87 9.28 20.90
N GLY A 153 9.75 9.65 21.54
CA GLY A 153 9.73 10.52 22.72
C GLY A 153 9.86 12.02 22.45
N LYS A 154 9.93 12.46 21.18
CA LYS A 154 9.92 13.88 20.81
C LYS A 154 8.58 14.28 20.22
N THR A 155 7.85 15.12 20.94
CA THR A 155 6.55 15.65 20.51
C THR A 155 6.72 16.84 19.58
N GLN A 156 5.92 16.89 18.52
CA GLN A 156 5.81 18.00 17.59
C GLN A 156 4.35 18.22 17.16
N VAL A 157 4.02 19.48 16.86
CA VAL A 157 2.73 19.85 16.28
C VAL A 157 2.84 19.75 14.76
N VAL A 158 2.05 18.87 14.14
CA VAL A 158 2.10 18.59 12.70
C VAL A 158 0.99 19.27 11.90
N GLY A 159 0.11 19.98 12.60
CA GLY A 159 -1.00 20.74 12.03
C GLY A 159 -2.00 21.11 13.10
N LYS A 160 -3.12 21.71 12.67
CA LYS A 160 -4.25 22.03 13.54
C LYS A 160 -5.55 21.73 12.80
N VAL A 161 -6.59 21.42 13.57
CA VAL A 161 -7.94 21.20 13.05
C VAL A 161 -8.93 22.03 13.85
N ASN A 162 -9.95 22.57 13.20
CA ASN A 162 -11.04 23.25 13.90
C ASN A 162 -12.16 22.23 14.17
N PHE A 163 -12.46 21.94 15.43
CA PHE A 163 -13.48 20.98 15.82
C PHE A 163 -14.75 21.72 16.23
N THR A 164 -15.90 21.34 15.67
CA THR A 164 -17.19 22.01 15.95
C THR A 164 -17.78 21.67 17.32
N GLY A 165 -17.10 20.81 18.09
CA GLY A 165 -17.65 20.25 19.32
C GLY A 165 -18.68 19.16 19.06
N VAL A 166 -19.08 18.52 20.15
CA VAL A 166 -20.19 17.56 20.18
C VAL A 166 -21.51 18.33 20.11
N GLY A 167 -22.36 17.98 19.13
CA GLY A 167 -23.67 18.62 18.95
C GLY A 167 -24.68 18.24 20.04
N ASP A 168 -25.89 18.79 19.94
CA ASP A 168 -27.03 18.46 20.82
C ASP A 168 -27.79 17.18 20.40
N GLY A 169 -27.26 16.47 19.40
CA GLY A 169 -27.79 15.21 18.88
C GLY A 169 -28.91 15.35 17.86
N ASN A 170 -29.56 16.52 17.75
CA ASN A 170 -30.63 16.87 16.81
C ASN A 170 -31.55 15.67 16.43
N PRO A 171 -32.51 15.28 17.29
CA PRO A 171 -33.34 14.09 17.06
C PRO A 171 -34.11 14.18 15.74
N VAL A 172 -33.93 13.18 14.89
CA VAL A 172 -34.65 13.05 13.62
C VAL A 172 -35.55 11.82 13.59
N LEU A 173 -36.65 11.91 12.85
CA LEU A 173 -37.61 10.82 12.67
C LEU A 173 -36.96 9.60 11.98
N PHE A 174 -36.02 9.82 11.07
CA PHE A 174 -35.44 8.78 10.23
C PHE A 174 -34.00 9.11 9.92
N SER A 175 -33.08 8.21 10.25
CA SER A 175 -31.68 8.34 9.91
C SER A 175 -31.05 6.99 9.64
N LYS A 176 -29.95 7.02 8.91
CA LYS A 176 -29.18 5.87 8.51
C LYS A 176 -27.71 6.15 8.79
N THR A 177 -26.97 5.11 9.17
CA THR A 177 -25.54 5.16 9.39
C THR A 177 -24.92 3.86 8.91
N GLY A 178 -23.76 3.92 8.27
CA GLY A 178 -23.07 2.73 7.78
C GLY A 178 -21.56 2.86 7.93
N TRP A 179 -20.91 1.75 8.22
CA TRP A 179 -19.47 1.65 8.39
C TRP A 179 -18.94 0.34 7.80
N VAL A 180 -17.66 0.33 7.43
CA VAL A 180 -16.94 -0.89 7.03
C VAL A 180 -16.52 -1.61 8.31
N SER A 181 -16.69 -2.93 8.35
CA SER A 181 -16.25 -3.74 9.49
C SER A 181 -14.72 -3.76 9.58
N SER A 182 -14.20 -3.56 10.79
CA SER A 182 -12.77 -3.70 11.09
C SER A 182 -12.30 -5.16 11.09
N GLU A 183 -13.22 -6.12 11.25
CA GLU A 183 -12.89 -7.55 11.22
C GLU A 183 -12.75 -8.09 9.79
N ASP A 184 -13.58 -7.58 8.89
CA ASP A 184 -13.60 -7.95 7.48
C ASP A 184 -13.99 -6.73 6.64
N GLN A 185 -13.01 -6.16 5.91
CA GLN A 185 -13.22 -5.00 5.05
C GLN A 185 -14.24 -5.23 3.92
N LYS A 186 -14.61 -6.48 3.65
CA LYS A 186 -15.67 -6.82 2.69
C LYS A 186 -17.06 -6.80 3.30
N THR A 187 -17.17 -6.68 4.62
CA THR A 187 -18.45 -6.62 5.32
C THR A 187 -18.76 -5.17 5.69
N LEU A 188 -19.88 -4.65 5.19
CA LEU A 188 -20.43 -3.36 5.60
C LEU A 188 -21.57 -3.58 6.59
N SER A 189 -21.59 -2.80 7.66
CA SER A 189 -22.66 -2.80 8.65
C SER A 189 -23.45 -1.51 8.56
N TYR A 190 -24.78 -1.62 8.62
CA TYR A 190 -25.68 -0.51 8.56
C TYR A 190 -26.68 -0.55 9.71
N THR A 191 -27.08 0.64 10.15
CA THR A 191 -28.22 0.83 11.03
C THR A 191 -29.17 1.87 10.48
N ILE A 192 -30.46 1.63 10.63
CA ILE A 192 -31.53 2.59 10.34
C ILE A 192 -32.24 2.87 11.65
N SER A 193 -32.14 4.11 12.13
CA SER A 193 -32.81 4.55 13.35
C SER A 193 -34.12 5.26 13.02
N ILE A 194 -35.17 4.88 13.74
CA ILE A 194 -36.53 5.32 13.46
C ILE A 194 -37.15 5.87 14.74
N ASN A 195 -37.79 7.03 14.58
CA ASN A 195 -38.62 7.70 15.56
C ASN A 195 -37.89 8.26 16.79
N ARG A 196 -36.73 8.91 16.61
CA ARG A 196 -36.11 9.68 17.71
C ARG A 196 -36.95 10.90 18.12
N THR A 197 -37.83 11.36 17.23
CA THR A 197 -38.79 12.46 17.47
C THR A 197 -40.07 12.04 18.19
N LYS A 198 -40.32 10.73 18.41
CA LYS A 198 -41.49 10.19 19.11
C LYS A 198 -42.83 10.58 18.46
N GLU A 199 -42.88 10.57 17.14
CA GLU A 199 -44.09 10.78 16.36
C GLU A 199 -44.89 9.48 16.18
N SER A 200 -46.18 9.60 15.88
CA SER A 200 -47.00 8.46 15.46
C SER A 200 -47.10 8.36 13.93
N LEU A 201 -46.95 7.14 13.39
CA LEU A 201 -47.07 6.80 11.98
C LEU A 201 -48.03 5.63 11.80
N GLN A 202 -48.95 5.72 10.84
CA GLN A 202 -49.85 4.62 10.50
C GLN A 202 -49.32 3.87 9.28
N ASN A 203 -49.40 2.53 9.29
CA ASN A 203 -48.97 1.66 8.21
C ASN A 203 -47.56 2.01 7.69
N ALA A 204 -46.59 2.08 8.60
CA ALA A 204 -45.23 2.45 8.30
C ALA A 204 -44.48 1.32 7.58
N THR A 205 -43.72 1.70 6.55
CA THR A 205 -42.82 0.79 5.83
C THR A 205 -41.45 1.41 5.68
N VAL A 206 -40.42 0.58 5.79
CA VAL A 206 -39.03 0.95 5.52
C VAL A 206 -38.55 0.19 4.31
N GLU A 207 -37.94 0.91 3.37
CA GLU A 207 -37.31 0.34 2.19
C GLU A 207 -35.83 0.71 2.23
N ASP A 208 -34.95 -0.21 1.87
CA ASP A 208 -33.51 0.00 1.73
C ASP A 208 -33.06 -0.43 0.35
N THR A 209 -32.10 0.27 -0.25
CA THR A 209 -31.61 -0.06 -1.60
C THR A 209 -30.14 0.30 -1.75
N LEU A 210 -29.32 -0.72 -2.04
CA LEU A 210 -27.92 -0.55 -2.38
C LEU A 210 -27.77 0.22 -3.70
N LYS A 211 -26.88 1.22 -3.74
CA LYS A 211 -26.56 1.97 -4.97
C LYS A 211 -25.28 1.51 -5.65
N PHE A 212 -24.84 0.29 -5.33
CA PHE A 212 -23.68 -0.38 -5.90
C PHE A 212 -24.03 -1.85 -6.12
N SER A 213 -23.52 -2.45 -7.19
CA SER A 213 -23.92 -3.78 -7.67
C SER A 213 -23.07 -4.93 -7.15
N ASN A 214 -21.90 -4.63 -6.58
CA ASN A 214 -20.87 -5.63 -6.26
C ASN A 214 -20.97 -6.12 -4.80
N ALA A 215 -22.17 -6.12 -4.24
CA ALA A 215 -22.43 -6.58 -2.90
C ALA A 215 -23.86 -7.10 -2.76
N THR A 216 -24.15 -7.81 -1.68
CA THR A 216 -25.48 -8.35 -1.40
C THR A 216 -25.77 -8.31 0.10
N TYR A 217 -27.03 -8.12 0.48
CA TYR A 217 -27.43 -8.24 1.89
C TYR A 217 -27.14 -9.64 2.43
N ILE A 218 -26.58 -9.72 3.64
CA ILE A 218 -26.57 -10.95 4.43
C ILE A 218 -27.97 -11.09 5.02
N LYS A 219 -28.87 -11.83 4.35
CA LYS A 219 -30.31 -11.87 4.67
C LYS A 219 -30.59 -12.15 6.16
N ASP A 220 -29.89 -13.12 6.73
CA ASP A 220 -30.08 -13.53 8.12
C ASP A 220 -29.51 -12.53 9.14
N SER A 221 -28.85 -11.46 8.70
CA SER A 221 -28.37 -10.38 9.57
C SER A 221 -29.40 -9.28 9.80
N ILE A 222 -30.48 -9.23 9.00
CA ILE A 222 -31.50 -8.19 9.14
C ILE A 222 -32.28 -8.41 10.44
N ARG A 223 -32.23 -7.42 11.33
CA ARG A 223 -32.89 -7.43 12.62
C ARG A 223 -33.67 -6.14 12.85
N VAL A 224 -34.90 -6.27 13.32
CA VAL A 224 -35.74 -5.16 13.76
C VAL A 224 -35.74 -5.14 15.28
N ILE A 225 -35.04 -4.17 15.87
CA ILE A 225 -34.91 -4.04 17.31
C ILE A 225 -35.77 -2.86 17.78
N LYS A 226 -36.67 -3.11 18.72
CA LYS A 226 -37.43 -2.07 19.43
C LYS A 226 -36.65 -1.64 20.68
N GLY A 227 -36.67 -0.36 21.02
CA GLY A 227 -35.94 0.15 22.19
C GLY A 227 -36.20 1.63 22.43
N LYS A 228 -35.28 2.28 23.15
CA LYS A 228 -35.33 3.71 23.47
C LYS A 228 -34.06 4.42 23.04
N PHE A 229 -34.21 5.58 22.41
CA PHE A 229 -33.09 6.46 22.07
C PHE A 229 -32.92 7.55 23.10
N GLU A 230 -31.69 7.68 23.60
CA GLU A 230 -31.27 8.77 24.48
C GLU A 230 -29.95 9.34 23.97
N TYR A 231 -29.81 10.66 24.03
CA TYR A 231 -28.58 11.33 23.62
C TYR A 231 -27.73 11.62 24.85
N VAL A 232 -26.58 10.95 24.95
CA VAL A 232 -25.69 10.97 26.11
C VAL A 232 -24.26 11.12 25.62
N ASN A 233 -23.53 12.11 26.13
CA ASN A 233 -22.10 12.32 25.83
C ASN A 233 -21.75 12.31 24.33
N GLY A 234 -22.59 12.94 23.50
CA GLY A 234 -22.38 13.01 22.05
C GLY A 234 -22.87 11.84 21.23
N LEU A 235 -23.45 10.84 21.89
CA LEU A 235 -23.86 9.59 21.27
C LEU A 235 -25.35 9.34 21.45
N TRP A 236 -25.96 8.80 20.39
CA TRP A 236 -27.29 8.23 20.48
C TRP A 236 -27.20 6.80 21.02
N GLU A 237 -27.36 6.68 22.33
CA GLU A 237 -27.50 5.40 23.00
C GLU A 237 -28.86 4.78 22.67
N PHE A 238 -28.88 3.47 22.47
CA PHE A 238 -30.10 2.70 22.20
C PHE A 238 -30.26 1.62 23.27
N THR A 239 -31.19 1.85 24.19
CA THR A 239 -31.41 1.05 25.40
C THR A 239 -32.75 0.31 25.34
N ASP A 240 -33.06 -0.50 26.37
CA ASP A 240 -34.30 -1.29 26.48
C ASP A 240 -34.59 -2.15 25.23
N ARG A 241 -33.53 -2.73 24.66
CA ARG A 241 -33.54 -3.41 23.37
C ARG A 241 -34.31 -4.73 23.43
N THR A 242 -35.28 -4.90 22.54
CA THR A 242 -36.02 -6.14 22.31
C THR A 242 -36.01 -6.44 20.82
N ASP A 243 -35.52 -7.62 20.45
CA ASP A 243 -35.62 -8.11 19.06
C ASP A 243 -37.08 -8.47 18.76
N VAL A 244 -37.65 -7.81 17.76
CA VAL A 244 -39.02 -8.00 17.31
C VAL A 244 -39.08 -8.37 15.83
N THR A 245 -37.97 -8.87 15.27
CA THR A 245 -37.85 -9.22 13.84
C THR A 245 -38.98 -10.15 13.39
N ASP A 246 -39.28 -11.20 14.16
CA ASP A 246 -40.32 -12.18 13.85
C ASP A 246 -41.76 -11.62 13.90
N GLN A 247 -41.94 -10.39 14.38
CA GLN A 247 -43.23 -9.69 14.42
C GLN A 247 -43.49 -8.87 13.15
N HIS A 248 -42.50 -8.77 12.26
CA HIS A 248 -42.54 -7.94 11.06
C HIS A 248 -42.29 -8.76 9.79
N THR A 249 -42.98 -8.41 8.71
CA THR A 249 -42.69 -8.97 7.39
C THR A 249 -41.41 -8.32 6.84
N VAL A 250 -40.37 -9.11 6.62
CA VAL A 250 -39.12 -8.68 5.96
C VAL A 250 -39.03 -9.38 4.60
N THR A 251 -39.01 -8.59 3.52
CA THR A 251 -38.90 -9.10 2.15
C THR A 251 -37.65 -8.56 1.50
N VAL A 252 -36.72 -9.45 1.15
CA VAL A 252 -35.54 -9.12 0.34
C VAL A 252 -35.86 -9.42 -1.13
N SER A 253 -35.52 -8.49 -2.01
CA SER A 253 -35.65 -8.64 -3.48
C SER A 253 -34.90 -9.86 -4.02
N GLU A 254 -35.34 -10.36 -5.19
CA GLU A 254 -34.73 -11.52 -5.85
C GLU A 254 -33.27 -11.26 -6.26
N ASP A 255 -32.95 -10.03 -6.67
CA ASP A 255 -31.59 -9.61 -7.01
C ASP A 255 -30.71 -9.34 -5.76
N GLY A 256 -31.31 -9.32 -4.57
CA GLY A 256 -30.61 -9.09 -3.31
C GLY A 256 -30.11 -7.65 -3.12
N GLN A 257 -30.64 -6.68 -3.88
CA GLN A 257 -30.19 -5.28 -3.90
C GLN A 257 -31.11 -4.32 -3.15
N SER A 258 -32.28 -4.79 -2.72
CA SER A 258 -33.18 -4.05 -1.83
C SER A 258 -33.90 -4.96 -0.83
N PHE A 259 -34.36 -4.37 0.27
CA PHE A 259 -35.33 -5.02 1.16
C PHE A 259 -36.45 -4.05 1.59
N VAL A 260 -37.57 -4.62 2.00
CA VAL A 260 -38.72 -3.90 2.56
C VAL A 260 -39.12 -4.52 3.89
N ILE A 261 -39.39 -3.68 4.89
CA ILE A 261 -39.91 -4.07 6.19
C ILE A 261 -41.25 -3.38 6.44
N GLU A 262 -42.28 -4.17 6.73
CA GLU A 262 -43.60 -3.69 7.15
C GLU A 262 -43.62 -3.52 8.68
N LEU A 263 -43.43 -2.28 9.15
CA LEU A 263 -43.41 -1.98 10.58
C LEU A 263 -44.82 -1.84 11.18
N GLY A 264 -45.83 -1.58 10.35
CA GLY A 264 -47.20 -1.37 10.81
C GLY A 264 -47.37 -0.02 11.51
N ASP A 265 -48.25 0.05 12.51
CA ASP A 265 -48.48 1.30 13.24
C ASP A 265 -47.38 1.55 14.29
N ILE A 266 -46.78 2.74 14.25
CA ILE A 266 -45.76 3.22 15.19
C ILE A 266 -46.41 4.31 16.06
N THR A 267 -46.36 4.16 17.37
CA THR A 267 -46.82 5.16 18.34
C THR A 267 -45.68 6.05 18.84
N GLU A 268 -46.00 7.08 19.62
CA GLU A 268 -45.02 7.96 20.26
C GLU A 268 -44.04 7.24 21.22
N ASN A 269 -44.40 6.04 21.70
CA ASN A 269 -43.56 5.23 22.58
C ASN A 269 -42.69 4.22 21.81
N ASP A 270 -42.90 4.09 20.51
CA ASP A 270 -42.23 3.09 19.69
C ASP A 270 -41.04 3.70 18.97
N GLN A 271 -39.85 3.17 19.25
CA GLN A 271 -38.63 3.54 18.55
C GLN A 271 -37.94 2.26 18.10
N TYR A 272 -37.36 2.29 16.91
CA TYR A 272 -36.76 1.11 16.29
C TYR A 272 -35.36 1.42 15.79
N ARG A 273 -34.52 0.38 15.83
CA ARG A 273 -33.26 0.32 15.09
C ARG A 273 -33.30 -0.95 14.24
N ILE A 274 -33.20 -0.79 12.92
CA ILE A 274 -32.97 -1.90 12.01
C ILE A 274 -31.45 -2.05 11.86
N GLU A 275 -30.93 -3.24 12.11
CA GLU A 275 -29.50 -3.57 12.02
C GLU A 275 -29.32 -4.64 10.95
N TYR A 276 -28.31 -4.51 10.10
CA TYR A 276 -27.99 -5.52 9.08
C TYR A 276 -26.60 -5.33 8.49
N ASN A 277 -26.12 -6.38 7.82
CA ASN A 277 -24.84 -6.42 7.14
C ASN A 277 -25.01 -6.66 5.64
N VAL A 278 -24.04 -6.18 4.88
CA VAL A 278 -23.90 -6.32 3.43
C VAL A 278 -22.51 -6.88 3.15
N GLN A 279 -22.44 -7.89 2.29
CA GLN A 279 -21.17 -8.51 1.90
C GLN A 279 -20.79 -8.04 0.49
N ALA A 280 -19.67 -7.33 0.37
CA ALA A 280 -19.02 -7.05 -0.89
C ALA A 280 -18.35 -8.32 -1.46
N ASN A 281 -18.42 -8.51 -2.77
CA ASN A 281 -17.81 -9.64 -3.47
C ASN A 281 -16.35 -9.37 -3.92
N TYR A 282 -15.81 -8.21 -3.54
CA TYR A 282 -14.48 -7.71 -3.83
C TYR A 282 -13.90 -7.08 -2.56
N SER A 283 -12.62 -6.71 -2.57
CA SER A 283 -12.03 -5.90 -1.51
C SER A 283 -12.19 -4.43 -1.90
N PRO A 284 -13.02 -3.65 -1.19
CA PRO A 284 -13.19 -2.24 -1.48
C PRO A 284 -11.86 -1.48 -1.36
N ALA A 285 -11.63 -0.53 -2.25
CA ALA A 285 -10.40 0.25 -2.26
C ALA A 285 -10.49 1.43 -1.26
N ASP A 286 -9.34 1.89 -0.77
CA ASP A 286 -9.27 3.11 0.02
C ASP A 286 -9.90 4.31 -0.72
N GLY A 287 -10.75 5.08 -0.03
CA GLY A 287 -11.49 6.21 -0.57
C GLY A 287 -12.72 5.85 -1.41
N GLU A 288 -13.02 4.57 -1.62
CA GLU A 288 -14.23 4.15 -2.33
C GLU A 288 -15.49 4.55 -1.54
N VAL A 289 -16.49 5.08 -2.26
CA VAL A 289 -17.74 5.54 -1.66
C VAL A 289 -18.86 4.57 -1.99
N LEU A 290 -19.45 3.98 -0.95
CA LEU A 290 -20.49 2.96 -1.04
C LEU A 290 -21.82 3.54 -0.55
N ASN A 291 -22.64 3.97 -1.50
CA ASN A 291 -23.93 4.60 -1.23
C ASN A 291 -25.03 3.57 -0.98
N ASN A 292 -25.83 3.82 0.05
CA ASN A 292 -27.00 3.02 0.37
C ASN A 292 -28.15 3.93 0.81
N ASP A 293 -29.31 3.79 0.17
CA ASP A 293 -30.47 4.62 0.46
C ASP A 293 -31.44 3.89 1.37
N ALA A 294 -32.14 4.65 2.21
CA ALA A 294 -33.34 4.17 2.87
C ALA A 294 -34.51 5.15 2.72
N VAL A 295 -35.72 4.62 2.75
CA VAL A 295 -36.97 5.35 2.64
C VAL A 295 -37.92 4.92 3.74
N LEU A 296 -38.51 5.88 4.44
CA LEU A 296 -39.60 5.66 5.39
C LEU A 296 -40.90 6.25 4.84
N LYS A 297 -41.93 5.40 4.76
CA LYS A 297 -43.28 5.79 4.34
C LYS A 297 -44.25 5.58 5.49
N GLY A 298 -45.30 6.39 5.53
CA GLY A 298 -46.40 6.25 6.47
C GLY A 298 -47.66 6.90 5.88
N LYS A 299 -48.83 6.35 6.20
CA LYS A 299 -50.10 6.80 5.64
C LYS A 299 -50.37 8.27 5.97
N GLY A 300 -50.56 9.09 4.93
CA GLY A 300 -50.86 10.52 5.06
C GLY A 300 -49.69 11.37 5.54
N LYS A 301 -48.46 10.83 5.59
CA LYS A 301 -47.23 11.52 5.95
C LYS A 301 -46.36 11.70 4.71
N ALA A 302 -45.56 12.77 4.69
CA ALA A 302 -44.55 12.95 3.65
C ALA A 302 -43.50 11.83 3.75
N VAL A 303 -43.10 11.29 2.61
CA VAL A 303 -42.04 10.28 2.52
C VAL A 303 -40.73 10.88 3.02
N LYS A 304 -40.00 10.14 3.85
CA LYS A 304 -38.66 10.51 4.30
C LYS A 304 -37.63 9.67 3.56
N TYR A 305 -36.58 10.33 3.11
CA TYR A 305 -35.48 9.72 2.38
C TYR A 305 -34.18 10.03 3.13
N VAL A 306 -33.27 9.06 3.16
CA VAL A 306 -31.92 9.24 3.65
C VAL A 306 -30.96 8.49 2.73
N GLU A 307 -29.94 9.19 2.27
CA GLU A 307 -28.80 8.59 1.57
C GLU A 307 -27.66 8.46 2.58
N GLN A 308 -27.07 7.27 2.67
CA GLN A 308 -25.88 7.03 3.45
C GLN A 308 -24.71 6.76 2.51
N SER A 309 -23.72 7.63 2.55
CA SER A 309 -22.41 7.41 1.91
C SER A 309 -21.44 6.83 2.94
N THR A 310 -21.03 5.58 2.75
CA THR A 310 -19.97 4.97 3.56
C THR A 310 -18.67 5.02 2.77
N VAL A 311 -17.71 5.81 3.26
CA VAL A 311 -16.37 5.91 2.67
C VAL A 311 -15.50 4.80 3.27
N VAL A 312 -14.85 4.04 2.39
CA VAL A 312 -13.88 3.02 2.78
C VAL A 312 -12.58 3.71 3.18
N GLN A 313 -12.09 3.42 4.38
CA GLN A 313 -10.92 4.09 4.95
C GLN A 313 -9.89 3.05 5.38
N VAL A 314 -8.96 2.75 4.48
CA VAL A 314 -7.95 1.73 4.70
C VAL A 314 -6.61 2.44 4.82
N ALA A 315 -5.95 2.28 5.98
CA ALA A 315 -4.57 2.76 6.12
C ALA A 315 -3.67 2.05 5.11
N GLY A 316 -2.69 2.77 4.60
CA GLY A 316 -1.80 2.27 3.58
C GLY A 316 -0.40 2.82 3.75
N GLY A 317 0.56 2.09 3.22
CA GLY A 317 1.92 2.57 3.07
C GLY A 317 2.63 1.89 1.93
N SER A 318 3.52 2.65 1.31
CA SER A 318 4.34 2.18 0.22
C SER A 318 5.76 2.68 0.39
N GLY A 319 6.70 1.96 -0.22
CA GLY A 319 8.07 2.40 -0.30
C GLY A 319 8.79 1.77 -1.48
N VAL A 320 10.03 2.18 -1.64
CA VAL A 320 10.94 1.61 -2.62
C VAL A 320 12.29 1.39 -1.96
N GLY A 321 12.82 0.18 -2.10
CA GLY A 321 14.20 -0.17 -1.81
C GLY A 321 14.90 -0.71 -3.06
N TYR A 322 16.22 -0.63 -3.09
CA TYR A 322 17.01 -0.97 -4.28
C TYR A 322 18.04 -2.05 -4.01
N VAL A 323 18.23 -2.91 -5.00
CA VAL A 323 19.42 -3.74 -5.16
C VAL A 323 20.35 -3.13 -6.21
N PHE A 324 21.63 -3.41 -6.08
CA PHE A 324 22.70 -2.81 -6.87
C PHE A 324 23.43 -3.87 -7.70
N THR A 325 24.14 -3.38 -8.72
CA THR A 325 24.87 -4.22 -9.67
C THR A 325 26.32 -3.77 -9.82
N ILE A 326 27.26 -4.72 -9.77
CA ILE A 326 28.66 -4.49 -10.16
C ILE A 326 28.89 -5.16 -11.50
N ASN A 327 29.35 -4.37 -12.48
CA ASN A 327 29.83 -4.86 -13.76
C ASN A 327 31.36 -4.80 -13.79
N ILE A 328 31.99 -5.90 -14.15
CA ILE A 328 33.43 -5.97 -14.37
C ILE A 328 33.64 -6.12 -15.87
N HIS A 329 34.53 -5.30 -16.43
CA HIS A 329 34.96 -5.44 -17.81
C HIS A 329 36.48 -5.62 -17.83
N LYS A 330 36.87 -6.83 -18.19
CA LYS A 330 38.24 -7.30 -18.20
C LYS A 330 38.81 -7.11 -19.60
N VAL A 331 39.89 -6.35 -19.67
CA VAL A 331 40.60 -6.09 -20.93
C VAL A 331 42.09 -6.37 -20.81
N ASP A 332 42.78 -6.41 -21.94
CA ASP A 332 44.23 -6.40 -22.04
C ASP A 332 44.80 -4.99 -22.25
N ASP A 333 46.12 -4.88 -22.41
CA ASP A 333 46.80 -3.59 -22.62
C ASP A 333 46.38 -2.89 -23.92
N GLU A 334 45.79 -3.64 -24.87
CA GLU A 334 45.22 -3.13 -26.13
C GLU A 334 43.70 -2.91 -26.06
N ASN A 335 43.13 -2.91 -24.85
CA ASN A 335 41.69 -2.80 -24.59
C ASN A 335 40.84 -3.91 -25.25
N GLN A 336 41.42 -5.06 -25.60
CA GLN A 336 40.67 -6.20 -26.10
C GLN A 336 40.08 -7.00 -24.92
N PRO A 337 38.87 -7.56 -25.06
CA PRO A 337 38.23 -8.32 -24.00
C PRO A 337 39.01 -9.58 -23.63
N VAL A 338 39.06 -9.88 -22.34
CA VAL A 338 39.77 -11.05 -21.80
C VAL A 338 38.78 -12.00 -21.12
N ALA A 339 38.51 -13.12 -21.81
CA ALA A 339 37.63 -14.19 -21.35
C ALA A 339 38.33 -15.18 -20.42
N GLY A 340 37.59 -15.77 -19.49
CA GLY A 340 38.08 -16.84 -18.60
C GLY A 340 38.84 -16.39 -17.35
N ALA A 341 38.87 -15.08 -17.04
CA ALA A 341 39.44 -14.58 -15.79
C ALA A 341 38.46 -14.80 -14.63
N LYS A 342 38.93 -15.34 -13.51
CA LYS A 342 38.11 -15.67 -12.34
C LYS A 342 38.24 -14.60 -11.26
N PHE A 343 37.11 -14.06 -10.80
CA PHE A 343 37.03 -13.05 -9.76
C PHE A 343 36.25 -13.56 -8.55
N LYS A 344 36.79 -13.30 -7.36
CA LYS A 344 36.08 -13.43 -6.09
C LYS A 344 35.56 -12.05 -5.66
N VAL A 345 34.28 -11.98 -5.31
CA VAL A 345 33.63 -10.75 -4.83
C VAL A 345 33.30 -10.88 -3.35
N VAL A 346 33.77 -9.95 -2.55
CA VAL A 346 33.58 -9.94 -1.09
C VAL A 346 32.95 -8.62 -0.64
N ARG A 347 31.87 -8.69 0.12
CA ARG A 347 31.27 -7.54 0.81
C ARG A 347 32.09 -7.23 2.05
N GLN A 348 32.60 -6.00 2.13
CA GLN A 348 33.55 -5.61 3.17
C GLN A 348 32.89 -5.36 4.53
N ALA A 349 31.60 -5.03 4.56
CA ALA A 349 30.87 -4.73 5.80
C ALA A 349 30.85 -5.89 6.81
N ASN A 350 30.85 -7.13 6.33
CA ASN A 350 30.74 -8.35 7.14
C ASN A 350 31.66 -9.49 6.66
N ASN A 351 32.61 -9.19 5.75
CA ASN A 351 33.49 -10.16 5.09
C ASN A 351 32.73 -11.30 4.37
N GLN A 352 31.48 -11.08 3.96
CA GLN A 352 30.68 -12.07 3.26
C GLN A 352 31.21 -12.27 1.84
N VAL A 353 31.55 -13.51 1.49
CA VAL A 353 31.84 -13.87 0.10
C VAL A 353 30.53 -13.92 -0.67
N ILE A 354 30.38 -13.04 -1.65
CA ILE A 354 29.21 -12.99 -2.53
C ILE A 354 29.27 -14.14 -3.54
N GLY A 355 30.45 -14.44 -4.07
CA GLY A 355 30.66 -15.55 -4.99
C GLY A 355 31.98 -15.46 -5.75
N GLU A 356 32.18 -16.44 -6.63
CA GLU A 356 33.23 -16.46 -7.64
C GLU A 356 32.59 -16.44 -9.03
N TYR A 357 33.14 -15.63 -9.93
CA TYR A 357 32.60 -15.34 -11.24
C TYR A 357 33.70 -15.44 -12.29
N VAL A 358 33.35 -15.78 -13.53
CA VAL A 358 34.30 -15.93 -14.64
C VAL A 358 33.91 -14.98 -15.76
N THR A 359 34.87 -14.28 -16.36
CA THR A 359 34.60 -13.38 -17.49
C THR A 359 34.14 -14.15 -18.73
N ASP A 360 33.09 -13.65 -19.37
CA ASP A 360 32.55 -14.20 -20.61
C ASP A 360 33.43 -13.89 -21.84
N ALA A 361 32.97 -14.27 -23.04
CA ALA A 361 33.68 -14.06 -24.29
C ALA A 361 33.95 -12.56 -24.60
N GLU A 362 33.09 -11.68 -24.08
CA GLU A 362 33.21 -10.22 -24.17
C GLU A 362 34.00 -9.63 -22.99
N GLY A 363 34.62 -10.47 -22.15
CA GLY A 363 35.41 -10.06 -21.00
C GLY A 363 34.59 -9.52 -19.84
N LYS A 364 33.29 -9.85 -19.73
CA LYS A 364 32.38 -9.23 -18.77
C LYS A 364 31.96 -10.18 -17.64
N ILE A 365 31.66 -9.59 -16.50
CA ILE A 365 30.95 -10.20 -15.36
C ILE A 365 29.89 -9.21 -14.90
N THR A 366 28.69 -9.72 -14.59
CA THR A 366 27.63 -8.96 -13.94
C THR A 366 27.23 -9.64 -12.64
N VAL A 367 27.33 -8.90 -11.53
CA VAL A 367 26.95 -9.35 -10.18
C VAL A 367 25.77 -8.49 -9.71
N THR A 368 24.59 -9.10 -9.57
CA THR A 368 23.33 -8.43 -9.19
C THR A 368 22.92 -8.73 -7.75
N GLY A 369 21.88 -8.06 -7.26
CA GLY A 369 21.30 -8.36 -5.93
C GLY A 369 22.15 -7.85 -4.77
N LEU A 370 22.95 -6.80 -5.00
CA LEU A 370 23.89 -6.28 -4.02
C LEU A 370 23.27 -5.18 -3.17
N LEU A 371 23.67 -5.09 -1.91
CA LEU A 371 23.41 -3.91 -1.09
C LEU A 371 24.38 -2.80 -1.47
N LYS A 372 24.02 -1.54 -1.18
CA LYS A 372 24.86 -0.36 -1.44
C LYS A 372 25.97 -0.25 -0.40
N ASP A 373 27.00 -1.06 -0.57
CA ASP A 373 28.12 -1.20 0.35
C ASP A 373 29.48 -1.15 -0.36
N LYS A 374 30.55 -1.26 0.43
CA LYS A 374 31.90 -1.49 -0.09
C LYS A 374 32.11 -2.96 -0.45
N TYR A 375 32.64 -3.21 -1.65
CA TYR A 375 33.03 -4.54 -2.15
C TYR A 375 34.49 -4.56 -2.59
N ILE A 376 35.12 -5.71 -2.40
CA ILE A 376 36.48 -6.01 -2.87
C ILE A 376 36.37 -7.07 -3.97
N LEU A 377 36.94 -6.75 -5.13
CA LEU A 377 37.04 -7.63 -6.28
C LEU A 377 38.48 -8.13 -6.37
N THR A 378 38.68 -9.42 -6.14
CA THR A 378 39.99 -10.08 -6.19
C THR A 378 40.02 -10.99 -7.40
N GLU A 379 40.94 -10.76 -8.33
CA GLU A 379 41.24 -11.76 -9.36
C GLU A 379 41.93 -12.95 -8.68
N VAL A 380 41.41 -14.16 -8.87
CA VAL A 380 41.96 -15.38 -8.25
C VAL A 380 42.65 -16.28 -9.26
N GLU A 381 42.32 -16.15 -10.54
CA GLU A 381 42.89 -16.93 -11.63
C GLU A 381 42.84 -16.11 -12.93
N ALA A 382 44.01 -15.89 -13.54
CA ALA A 382 44.10 -15.29 -14.87
C ALA A 382 44.02 -16.37 -15.96
N PRO A 383 43.42 -16.06 -17.13
CA PRO A 383 43.36 -17.00 -18.23
C PRO A 383 44.74 -17.20 -18.87
N LYS A 384 44.94 -18.33 -19.55
CA LYS A 384 46.21 -18.68 -20.20
C LYS A 384 46.68 -17.58 -21.15
N GLY A 385 47.96 -17.20 -21.02
CA GLY A 385 48.57 -16.15 -21.85
C GLY A 385 48.43 -14.73 -21.30
N TYR A 386 47.89 -14.58 -20.08
CA TYR A 386 47.78 -13.31 -19.38
C TYR A 386 48.40 -13.38 -17.99
N VAL A 387 49.00 -12.27 -17.55
CA VAL A 387 49.54 -12.14 -16.19
C VAL A 387 48.44 -11.64 -15.26
N MET A 388 48.22 -12.36 -14.16
CA MET A 388 47.25 -12.01 -13.12
C MET A 388 47.62 -10.67 -12.46
N ASN A 389 46.61 -9.82 -12.26
CA ASN A 389 46.77 -8.62 -11.45
C ASN A 389 46.58 -8.96 -9.97
N ALA A 390 47.63 -8.78 -9.17
CA ALA A 390 47.59 -9.08 -7.73
C ALA A 390 46.90 -7.99 -6.88
N ALA A 391 46.61 -6.82 -7.46
CA ALA A 391 45.97 -5.73 -6.74
C ALA A 391 44.44 -5.90 -6.73
N ASP A 392 43.86 -5.87 -5.53
CA ASP A 392 42.42 -5.84 -5.35
C ASP A 392 41.81 -4.56 -5.94
N THR A 393 40.62 -4.68 -6.54
CA THR A 393 39.83 -3.54 -6.99
C THR A 393 38.73 -3.25 -5.98
N GLU A 394 38.69 -2.02 -5.48
CA GLU A 394 37.63 -1.57 -4.57
C GLU A 394 36.46 -0.93 -5.32
N VAL A 395 35.25 -1.28 -4.88
CA VAL A 395 33.99 -0.62 -5.21
C VAL A 395 33.45 -0.01 -3.93
N ASN A 396 33.34 1.31 -3.85
CA ASN A 396 32.74 1.99 -2.69
C ASN A 396 31.22 2.14 -2.88
N ALA A 397 30.49 2.31 -1.77
CA ALA A 397 29.05 2.58 -1.81
C ALA A 397 28.68 3.84 -2.64
N THR A 398 29.59 4.81 -2.70
CA THR A 398 29.45 6.05 -3.50
C THR A 398 29.74 5.86 -4.98
N ASP A 399 30.31 4.73 -5.39
CA ASP A 399 30.63 4.46 -6.80
C ASP A 399 29.39 4.02 -7.60
N PHE A 400 28.34 3.57 -6.91
CA PHE A 400 27.08 3.19 -7.55
C PHE A 400 26.36 4.43 -8.08
N GLY A 401 26.08 4.41 -9.38
CA GLY A 401 25.39 5.48 -10.09
C GLY A 401 23.89 5.56 -9.77
N ALA A 402 23.24 6.54 -10.38
CA ALA A 402 21.78 6.71 -10.29
C ALA A 402 21.01 5.48 -10.82
N ASP A 403 21.60 4.78 -11.79
CA ASP A 403 21.15 3.52 -12.39
C ASP A 403 21.34 2.30 -11.47
N LYS A 404 21.81 2.51 -10.22
CA LYS A 404 22.06 1.46 -9.22
C LYS A 404 23.16 0.48 -9.67
N ALA A 405 24.05 0.90 -10.56
CA ALA A 405 25.15 0.08 -11.05
C ALA A 405 26.49 0.81 -11.00
N VAL A 406 27.57 0.04 -11.06
CA VAL A 406 28.94 0.54 -11.22
C VAL A 406 29.68 -0.37 -12.19
N THR A 407 30.53 0.21 -13.03
CA THR A 407 31.39 -0.54 -13.95
C THR A 407 32.85 -0.34 -13.58
N LYS A 408 33.60 -1.44 -13.40
CA LYS A 408 35.05 -1.43 -13.17
C LYS A 408 35.76 -2.07 -14.37
N ASN A 409 36.65 -1.30 -15.01
CA ASN A 409 37.53 -1.82 -16.05
C ASN A 409 38.83 -2.30 -15.41
N ILE A 410 39.21 -3.56 -15.65
CA ILE A 410 40.39 -4.19 -15.03
C ILE A 410 41.31 -4.77 -16.12
N VAL A 411 42.58 -4.37 -16.11
CA VAL A 411 43.56 -4.73 -17.15
C VAL A 411 44.45 -5.90 -16.71
N ASN A 412 44.68 -6.88 -17.60
CA ASN A 412 45.69 -7.92 -17.44
C ASN A 412 46.62 -7.85 -18.65
N PRO A 413 47.91 -7.59 -18.44
CA PRO A 413 48.85 -7.61 -19.53
C PRO A 413 49.03 -9.03 -20.07
N LYS A 414 49.26 -9.14 -21.38
CA LYS A 414 49.62 -10.43 -21.99
C LYS A 414 50.95 -10.93 -21.43
N GLU A 415 51.09 -12.24 -21.24
CA GLU A 415 52.38 -12.83 -20.90
C GLU A 415 53.40 -12.49 -21.99
N GLN A 416 54.51 -11.85 -21.60
CA GLN A 416 55.56 -11.52 -22.54
C GLN A 416 56.23 -12.81 -23.03
N THR A 417 56.03 -13.15 -24.30
CA THR A 417 56.68 -14.30 -24.94
C THR A 417 58.16 -13.97 -25.09
N THR A 418 59.00 -14.48 -24.18
CA THR A 418 60.45 -14.42 -24.38
C THR A 418 60.81 -15.36 -25.51
N THR A 419 61.00 -14.82 -26.70
CA THR A 419 61.55 -15.58 -27.83
C THR A 419 63.04 -15.78 -27.57
N THR A 420 63.40 -16.83 -26.83
CA THR A 420 64.80 -17.29 -26.79
C THR A 420 65.15 -17.82 -28.19
N SER A 421 65.77 -16.98 -29.01
CA SER A 421 66.43 -17.42 -30.24
C SER A 421 67.51 -18.43 -29.86
N THR A 422 67.23 -19.72 -30.05
CA THR A 422 68.25 -20.76 -29.92
C THR A 422 69.09 -20.71 -31.18
N THR A 423 70.27 -20.07 -31.11
CA THR A 423 71.26 -20.14 -32.19
C THR A 423 71.78 -21.59 -32.27
N THR A 424 71.33 -22.34 -33.28
CA THR A 424 71.94 -23.61 -33.66
C THR A 424 73.33 -23.34 -34.25
N THR A 425 74.37 -23.43 -33.43
CA THR A 425 75.75 -23.50 -33.93
C THR A 425 75.95 -24.86 -34.59
N THR A 426 76.06 -24.86 -35.91
CA THR A 426 76.44 -26.03 -36.71
C THR A 426 77.95 -26.19 -36.61
N THR A 427 78.42 -27.15 -35.81
CA THR A 427 79.83 -27.57 -35.83
C THR A 427 79.94 -28.85 -36.66
N THR A 428 80.37 -28.71 -37.91
CA THR A 428 80.88 -29.81 -38.74
C THR A 428 82.09 -30.44 -38.04
N THR A 429 82.00 -31.71 -37.66
CA THR A 429 83.15 -32.53 -37.29
C THR A 429 83.17 -33.78 -38.15
N THR A 430 84.29 -33.93 -38.85
CA THR A 430 84.63 -34.96 -39.83
C THR A 430 84.62 -36.37 -39.23
N THR A 431 84.06 -37.28 -40.00
CA THR A 431 84.06 -38.73 -39.87
C THR A 431 85.47 -39.33 -39.72
N GLU A 432 85.66 -40.13 -38.68
CA GLU A 432 86.50 -41.34 -38.74
C GLU A 432 85.69 -42.53 -38.19
N GLU A 433 85.78 -43.66 -38.89
CA GLU A 433 85.24 -44.99 -38.60
C GLU A 433 86.44 -45.96 -38.67
N PRO A 434 86.41 -47.22 -38.15
CA PRO A 434 85.59 -47.85 -37.12
C PRO A 434 86.46 -48.49 -36.00
N THR A 435 85.84 -48.95 -34.90
CA THR A 435 86.11 -50.33 -34.41
C THR A 435 85.03 -50.85 -33.47
N THR A 436 84.53 -52.02 -33.82
CA THR A 436 83.60 -52.89 -33.08
C THR A 436 84.24 -53.52 -31.85
N THR A 437 83.48 -53.72 -30.76
CA THR A 437 83.47 -54.97 -29.96
C THR A 437 82.17 -55.08 -29.17
N SER A 438 81.54 -56.24 -29.31
CA SER A 438 80.29 -56.70 -28.69
C SER A 438 80.46 -57.04 -27.21
N THR A 439 79.41 -56.86 -26.40
CA THR A 439 78.95 -57.90 -25.44
C THR A 439 77.52 -57.65 -24.95
N THR A 440 76.81 -58.76 -24.83
CA THR A 440 75.46 -59.07 -24.27
C THR A 440 75.28 -58.56 -22.83
N THR A 441 74.10 -58.49 -22.18
CA THR A 441 73.11 -59.56 -21.93
C THR A 441 71.92 -59.02 -21.11
N THR A 442 70.75 -59.63 -21.30
CA THR A 442 69.69 -59.99 -20.32
C THR A 442 68.68 -58.96 -19.76
N THR A 443 67.45 -59.14 -20.24
CA THR A 443 66.11 -58.95 -19.64
C THR A 443 65.94 -59.62 -18.28
N GLU A 444 65.29 -58.96 -17.32
CA GLU A 444 64.31 -59.60 -16.41
C GLU A 444 63.22 -58.60 -15.98
N GLU A 445 61.97 -59.00 -16.22
CA GLU A 445 60.75 -58.59 -15.53
C GLU A 445 60.73 -59.27 -14.14
N PRO A 446 59.99 -58.78 -13.12
CA PRO A 446 58.67 -59.38 -12.93
C PRO A 446 57.57 -58.48 -12.33
N THR A 447 56.36 -58.94 -12.65
CA THR A 447 55.01 -58.76 -12.12
C THR A 447 54.76 -58.80 -10.60
N THR A 448 53.76 -57.99 -10.20
CA THR A 448 52.61 -58.21 -9.28
C THR A 448 52.80 -58.58 -7.80
N THR A 449 52.00 -57.94 -6.92
CA THR A 449 51.00 -58.60 -6.04
C THR A 449 50.01 -57.58 -5.43
N SER A 450 48.73 -57.98 -5.40
CA SER A 450 47.54 -57.32 -4.87
C SER A 450 47.40 -57.41 -3.34
N THR A 451 46.61 -56.52 -2.73
CA THR A 451 45.67 -56.88 -1.64
C THR A 451 44.48 -55.93 -1.54
N THR A 452 43.33 -56.55 -1.31
CA THR A 452 41.94 -56.08 -1.18
C THR A 452 41.64 -55.57 0.24
N THR A 453 40.63 -54.70 0.43
CA THR A 453 39.54 -54.85 1.42
C THR A 453 38.40 -53.83 1.17
N THR A 454 37.18 -54.33 1.35
CA THR A 454 35.80 -53.89 1.10
C THR A 454 35.24 -52.89 2.13
N GLU A 455 34.31 -52.00 1.75
CA GLU A 455 32.90 -52.01 2.22
C GLU A 455 31.99 -50.97 1.53
N GLU A 456 30.74 -51.39 1.35
CA GLU A 456 29.58 -50.77 0.68
C GLU A 456 28.74 -49.94 1.69
N PRO A 457 27.75 -49.12 1.28
CA PRO A 457 26.43 -49.70 1.03
C PRO A 457 25.63 -49.08 -0.14
N THR A 458 24.82 -49.96 -0.74
CA THR A 458 23.72 -49.74 -1.68
C THR A 458 22.55 -48.95 -1.08
N THR A 459 21.91 -48.12 -1.91
CA THR A 459 20.44 -47.97 -1.94
C THR A 459 19.95 -47.75 -3.37
N THR A 460 18.95 -48.53 -3.75
CA THR A 460 18.16 -48.47 -4.99
C THR A 460 16.82 -47.82 -4.67
N SER A 461 16.28 -46.98 -5.57
CA SER A 461 14.83 -46.93 -5.88
C SER A 461 14.47 -45.95 -7.01
N THR A 462 13.93 -46.53 -8.09
CA THR A 462 12.82 -46.09 -8.97
C THR A 462 12.85 -44.75 -9.72
N THR A 463 12.99 -44.89 -11.04
CA THR A 463 12.51 -43.98 -12.09
C THR A 463 11.01 -44.12 -12.30
N THR A 464 10.28 -43.00 -12.33
CA THR A 464 8.89 -42.92 -12.82
C THR A 464 8.84 -41.92 -13.95
N THR A 465 8.48 -42.41 -15.14
CA THR A 465 8.09 -41.65 -16.33
C THR A 465 6.68 -41.08 -16.10
N THR A 466 6.50 -39.78 -16.37
CA THR A 466 5.17 -39.18 -16.49
C THR A 466 5.08 -38.45 -17.83
N GLU A 467 4.05 -38.82 -18.58
CA GLU A 467 3.68 -38.31 -19.89
C GLU A 467 3.13 -36.87 -19.83
N GLU A 468 3.36 -36.18 -20.94
CA GLU A 468 2.80 -34.90 -21.37
C GLU A 468 1.28 -35.01 -21.61
N PRO A 469 0.48 -33.98 -21.27
CA PRO A 469 -0.77 -33.74 -21.93
C PRO A 469 -0.65 -32.59 -22.94
N THR A 470 -0.82 -32.94 -24.20
CA THR A 470 -1.24 -32.05 -25.29
C THR A 470 -2.58 -31.39 -24.99
N THR A 471 -2.67 -30.07 -25.11
CA THR A 471 -3.93 -29.38 -25.42
C THR A 471 -3.73 -28.25 -26.42
N THR A 472 -4.37 -28.46 -27.58
CA THR A 472 -4.73 -27.53 -28.64
C THR A 472 -5.26 -26.18 -28.12
N SER A 473 -4.81 -25.07 -28.70
CA SER A 473 -5.64 -23.87 -28.86
C SER A 473 -5.23 -23.03 -30.07
N THR A 474 -6.22 -22.97 -30.95
CA THR A 474 -6.55 -22.15 -32.11
C THR A 474 -5.90 -20.76 -32.25
N THR A 475 -5.53 -20.48 -33.51
CA THR A 475 -5.22 -19.21 -34.15
C THR A 475 -6.28 -18.12 -33.93
N THR A 476 -5.88 -16.87 -33.72
CA THR A 476 -6.51 -15.70 -34.36
C THR A 476 -5.48 -14.58 -34.52
N THR A 477 -5.24 -14.24 -35.78
CA THR A 477 -4.53 -13.07 -36.28
C THR A 477 -5.46 -11.86 -36.22
N THR A 478 -5.01 -10.72 -35.67
CA THR A 478 -5.46 -9.40 -36.15
C THR A 478 -4.35 -8.35 -36.01
N GLU A 479 -4.14 -7.73 -37.15
CA GLU A 479 -3.36 -6.59 -37.62
C GLU A 479 -2.68 -5.59 -36.66
N GLU A 480 -1.44 -5.34 -37.07
CA GLU A 480 -0.59 -4.17 -36.97
C GLU A 480 -1.27 -2.84 -37.37
N SER A 481 -0.97 -1.79 -36.61
CA SER A 481 -1.04 -0.40 -37.09
C SER A 481 0.09 0.40 -36.43
N THR A 482 1.13 0.62 -37.23
CA THR A 482 2.23 1.57 -37.03
C THR A 482 1.73 3.02 -37.04
N THR A 483 2.26 3.87 -36.15
CA THR A 483 2.75 5.21 -36.56
C THR A 483 3.81 5.74 -35.59
N THR A 484 4.86 6.25 -36.21
CA THR A 484 6.12 6.77 -35.67
C THR A 484 6.02 8.25 -35.27
N SER A 485 6.72 8.56 -34.17
CA SER A 485 7.42 9.80 -33.76
C SER A 485 7.06 11.16 -34.37
N THR A 486 7.03 12.21 -33.52
CA THR A 486 7.88 13.41 -33.70
C THR A 486 8.08 14.16 -32.38
N THR A 487 9.35 14.38 -32.04
CA THR A 487 9.87 15.26 -30.98
C THR A 487 9.94 16.70 -31.51
N THR A 488 9.52 17.71 -30.73
CA THR A 488 10.03 19.09 -30.88
C THR A 488 10.06 19.81 -29.53
N SER A 489 11.26 20.28 -29.18
CA SER A 489 11.63 21.13 -28.04
C SER A 489 11.21 22.60 -28.23
N THR A 490 11.41 23.40 -27.18
CA THR A 490 11.50 24.90 -27.06
C THR A 490 10.39 25.51 -26.19
N THR A 491 10.56 26.55 -25.36
CA THR A 491 11.68 27.27 -24.72
C THR A 491 11.02 28.16 -23.65
N THR A 492 11.73 28.40 -22.55
CA THR A 492 11.43 29.36 -21.47
C THR A 492 11.25 30.80 -21.95
N THR A 493 10.26 31.52 -21.40
CA THR A 493 10.34 32.98 -21.19
C THR A 493 9.53 33.43 -19.97
N THR A 494 10.23 34.13 -19.09
CA THR A 494 9.77 34.90 -17.92
C THR A 494 8.98 36.13 -18.34
N SER A 495 7.98 36.55 -17.56
CA SER A 495 7.52 37.94 -17.49
C SER A 495 6.87 38.24 -16.13
N THR A 496 7.52 39.14 -15.39
CA THR A 496 7.07 39.78 -14.15
C THR A 496 6.09 40.91 -14.47
N THR A 497 5.03 41.09 -13.69
CA THR A 497 4.38 42.40 -13.58
C THR A 497 3.84 42.65 -12.17
N THR A 498 4.44 43.64 -11.51
CA THR A 498 3.99 44.29 -10.28
C THR A 498 2.81 45.23 -10.59
N SER A 499 1.87 45.38 -9.67
CA SER A 499 0.93 46.51 -9.67
C SER A 499 0.70 47.01 -8.24
N THR A 500 1.09 48.27 -8.05
CA THR A 500 0.97 49.07 -6.83
C THR A 500 -0.02 50.19 -7.10
N THR A 501 -0.96 50.46 -6.19
CA THR A 501 -1.61 51.77 -5.93
C THR A 501 -2.70 51.53 -4.87
N THR A 502 -3.13 52.41 -3.97
CA THR A 502 -2.69 53.66 -3.34
C THR A 502 -3.86 53.99 -2.41
N THR A 503 -3.62 54.17 -1.11
CA THR A 503 -4.62 54.62 -0.14
C THR A 503 -4.69 56.15 -0.13
N THR A 504 -5.91 56.69 0.01
CA THR A 504 -6.14 58.11 0.32
C THR A 504 -7.18 58.21 1.43
N SER A 505 -6.93 59.09 2.38
CA SER A 505 -7.59 59.20 3.68
C SER A 505 -8.34 60.54 3.87
N LYS A 506 -9.28 60.50 4.84
CA LYS A 506 -9.91 61.58 5.65
C LYS A 506 -11.12 62.38 5.11
N PRO A 507 -11.98 63.02 5.98
CA PRO A 507 -12.00 63.07 7.47
C PRO A 507 -13.37 62.98 8.23
N ASP A 508 -13.27 62.72 9.56
CA ASP A 508 -14.04 63.07 10.80
C ASP A 508 -15.49 63.67 10.70
N VAL A 509 -16.49 63.50 11.60
CA VAL A 509 -16.56 63.65 13.09
C VAL A 509 -17.90 63.02 13.67
N PRO A 510 -18.37 63.20 14.95
CA PRO A 510 -18.76 62.09 15.86
C PRO A 510 -20.26 62.02 16.25
N GLY A 511 -20.70 60.91 16.89
CA GLY A 511 -22.06 60.82 17.46
C GLY A 511 -22.24 59.65 18.44
N THR A 512 -22.68 59.98 19.65
CA THR A 512 -22.96 59.13 20.81
C THR A 512 -24.24 58.28 20.72
N THR A 513 -24.38 57.37 21.71
CA THR A 513 -25.59 56.77 22.32
C THR A 513 -26.16 55.40 21.89
N THR A 514 -26.04 54.47 22.86
CA THR A 514 -27.06 53.54 23.41
C THR A 514 -27.39 52.19 22.75
N THR A 515 -27.20 51.18 23.58
CA THR A 515 -27.71 49.80 23.68
C THR A 515 -29.01 49.46 22.94
N GLU A 516 -29.00 48.35 22.19
CA GLU A 516 -30.10 47.37 22.14
C GLU A 516 -29.56 46.05 21.57
N GLU A 517 -29.57 44.99 22.39
CA GLU A 517 -29.40 43.60 21.93
C GLU A 517 -30.61 43.20 21.07
N LYS A 518 -30.35 42.64 19.89
CA LYS A 518 -31.38 42.03 19.03
C LYS A 518 -31.08 40.54 18.85
N PRO A 519 -32.10 39.65 18.88
CA PRO A 519 -31.87 38.20 18.83
C PRO A 519 -31.26 37.77 17.49
N LYS A 520 -30.22 36.95 17.57
CA LYS A 520 -29.60 36.29 16.41
C LYS A 520 -30.51 35.14 15.97
N LEU A 521 -31.05 35.24 14.75
CA LEU A 521 -31.78 34.16 14.08
C LEU A 521 -30.83 32.97 13.81
N PRO A 522 -31.30 31.71 13.90
CA PRO A 522 -30.48 30.56 13.56
C PRO A 522 -30.21 30.52 12.04
N ASN A 523 -28.96 30.18 11.72
CA ASN A 523 -28.43 30.07 10.36
C ASN A 523 -28.77 28.68 9.81
N THR A 524 -29.62 28.61 8.80
CA THR A 524 -29.96 27.36 8.08
C THR A 524 -28.92 27.11 6.98
N GLY A 525 -28.04 26.14 7.20
CA GLY A 525 -27.20 25.56 6.15
C GLY A 525 -27.90 24.38 5.48
N GLU A 526 -28.81 24.65 4.55
CA GLU A 526 -29.15 23.67 3.50
C GLU A 526 -28.12 23.82 2.37
N SER A 527 -27.34 22.77 2.12
CA SER A 527 -26.54 22.66 0.90
C SER A 527 -27.48 22.36 -0.27
N THR A 528 -27.93 23.41 -0.94
CA THR A 528 -28.57 23.28 -2.25
C THR A 528 -27.50 22.94 -3.28
N SER A 529 -27.50 21.70 -3.78
CA SER A 529 -26.74 21.36 -4.97
C SER A 529 -27.35 22.09 -6.17
N LEU A 530 -26.52 22.89 -6.83
CA LEU A 530 -26.86 23.64 -8.01
C LEU A 530 -27.25 22.68 -9.15
N ALA A 531 -28.55 22.56 -9.43
CA ALA A 531 -29.05 22.09 -10.72
C ALA A 531 -29.31 23.31 -11.60
N LEU A 532 -28.45 23.53 -12.61
CA LEU A 532 -28.73 24.45 -13.71
C LEU A 532 -29.04 23.67 -14.99
N VAL A 533 -30.35 23.58 -15.20
CA VAL A 533 -31.16 23.35 -16.41
C VAL A 533 -30.45 23.64 -17.74
N ILE A 534 -30.45 22.66 -18.64
CA ILE A 534 -30.70 22.88 -20.08
C ILE A 534 -31.90 22.02 -20.49
N ALA A 535 -32.92 22.68 -21.03
CA ALA A 535 -34.21 22.10 -21.37
C ALA A 535 -34.24 21.48 -22.77
N GLY A 536 -34.82 20.27 -22.84
CA GLY A 536 -35.78 19.72 -23.82
C GLY A 536 -35.64 19.96 -25.33
N VAL A 537 -35.74 18.87 -26.12
CA VAL A 537 -36.96 18.45 -26.85
C VAL A 537 -36.66 17.14 -27.62
N VAL A 538 -37.30 16.02 -27.27
CA VAL A 538 -37.67 14.95 -28.23
C VAL A 538 -39.01 14.36 -27.78
N MET A 539 -40.09 14.72 -28.49
CA MET A 539 -41.40 14.04 -28.35
C MET A 539 -41.40 12.77 -29.20
N PHE A 540 -41.71 11.63 -28.56
CA PHE A 540 -42.09 10.41 -29.27
C PHE A 540 -43.54 10.54 -29.78
N ALA A 541 -43.69 10.48 -31.09
CA ALA A 541 -44.96 10.31 -31.76
C ALA A 541 -45.32 8.83 -31.85
N SER A 542 -46.51 8.46 -31.38
CA SER A 542 -47.19 7.24 -31.80
C SER A 542 -48.65 7.55 -32.09
N ALA A 543 -49.02 7.22 -33.32
CA ALA A 543 -50.20 7.60 -34.06
C ALA A 543 -51.45 6.79 -33.69
N LEU A 544 -52.63 7.37 -33.98
CA LEU A 544 -53.71 6.83 -34.84
C LEU A 544 -55.08 7.31 -34.34
N VAL A 545 -55.76 8.15 -35.13
CA VAL A 545 -57.13 7.89 -35.62
C VAL A 545 -57.33 8.64 -36.94
N LEU A 546 -57.61 7.87 -37.99
CA LEU A 546 -58.05 8.28 -39.32
C LEU A 546 -59.43 8.95 -39.32
N LYS A 547 -59.68 9.84 -40.31
CA LYS A 547 -60.75 9.74 -41.33
C LYS A 547 -61.28 11.13 -41.78
N LYS A 548 -60.94 11.57 -43.00
CA LYS A 548 -61.77 11.49 -44.24
C LYS A 548 -61.54 12.63 -45.25
N ASN A 549 -61.28 12.20 -46.49
CA ASN A 549 -61.65 12.75 -47.81
C ASN A 549 -61.07 14.06 -48.39
N SER A 550 -60.26 13.84 -49.45
CA SER A 550 -60.49 14.25 -50.84
C SER A 550 -60.51 15.74 -51.22
N SER A 551 -59.51 16.17 -52.01
CA SER A 551 -59.75 16.69 -53.38
C SER A 551 -58.43 16.94 -54.15
N LYS A 552 -58.40 16.40 -55.38
CA LYS A 552 -57.50 16.63 -56.53
C LYS A 552 -56.08 16.09 -56.51
#